data_AF-A0A8T4FJW2-F1
#
_entry.id   AF-A0A8T4FJW2-F1
#
_cell.length_a   1.000
_cell.length_b   1.000
_cell.length_c   1.000
_cell.angle_alpha   90.00
_cell.angle_beta   90.00
_cell.angle_gamma   90.00
#
_symmetry.space_group_name_H-M   'P 1'
#
loop_
_entity.id
_entity.type
_entity.pdbx_description
1 polymer ?
#
loop_
_entity_poly.entity_id
_entity_poly.type
_entity_poly.pdbx_seq_one_letter_code
_entity_poly.pdbx_strand_id
1 'polypeptide(L)'
;KGESKEEILKNYTDCGEFLLNTSGSGFYADVQIQKINDEITLYCFQTPGGGSIYLFDTADGIVMVDTGYGIYAADAKRMFKDYGLDISRLKFIIVTHADADHCGAGGAYDVPAYMHPGTLEIIRCGNRAWGSIHESSTLEKVYTTMIAYFSHWNPSKEKNIRLFPEDSAERIGNFPHLATVPVGNIDVNILLSDGGHQFGQLILYSEDADLLFTADTLMNFTSFDSSRRNYNSIADFLVTSVNVDSELARKERKSAVALALEHEAKTGRKCLICGGHGTISKLNSEGKLETVGSVEHYTHKA
;
A
#
# COMPACT_ATOMS: atom_id res chain seq x y z
N LYS A 1 19.70 0.26 -20.84
CA LYS A 1 19.96 -1.11 -21.35
C LYS A 1 19.52 -1.16 -22.81
N GLY A 2 20.12 -2.03 -23.64
CA GLY A 2 19.77 -2.21 -25.05
C GLY A 2 18.59 -3.16 -25.23
N GLU A 3 17.47 -2.87 -24.59
CA GLU A 3 16.23 -3.64 -24.73
C GLU A 3 15.56 -3.31 -26.06
N SER A 4 14.95 -4.31 -26.69
CA SER A 4 14.25 -4.09 -27.96
C SER A 4 12.98 -3.28 -27.73
N LYS A 5 12.59 -2.47 -28.71
CA LYS A 5 11.35 -1.68 -28.61
C LYS A 5 10.13 -2.61 -28.50
N GLU A 6 10.24 -3.78 -29.10
CA GLU A 6 9.27 -4.86 -29.09
C GLU A 6 9.04 -5.38 -27.66
N GLU A 7 10.10 -5.59 -26.86
CA GLU A 7 9.97 -6.04 -25.48
C GLU A 7 9.30 -4.99 -24.58
N ILE A 8 9.59 -3.70 -24.79
CA ILE A 8 8.94 -2.60 -24.05
C ILE A 8 7.44 -2.56 -24.35
N LEU A 9 7.06 -2.61 -25.64
CA LEU A 9 5.66 -2.60 -26.05
C LEU A 9 4.92 -3.86 -25.57
N LYS A 10 5.60 -5.01 -25.55
CA LYS A 10 5.05 -6.24 -25.00
C LYS A 10 4.74 -6.09 -23.50
N ASN A 11 5.66 -5.55 -22.70
CA ASN A 11 5.43 -5.33 -21.27
C ASN A 11 4.23 -4.40 -20.99
N TYR A 12 4.04 -3.36 -21.80
CA TYR A 12 2.83 -2.54 -21.71
C TYR A 12 1.55 -3.34 -21.99
N THR A 13 1.58 -4.18 -23.03
CA THR A 13 0.42 -5.01 -23.39
C THR A 13 0.13 -6.06 -22.31
N ASP A 14 1.18 -6.75 -21.83
CA ASP A 14 1.09 -7.74 -20.76
C ASP A 14 0.50 -7.13 -19.47
N CYS A 15 0.86 -5.88 -19.14
CA CYS A 15 0.29 -5.15 -18.00
C CYS A 15 -1.23 -4.97 -18.14
N GLY A 16 -1.68 -4.41 -19.26
CA GLY A 16 -3.10 -4.18 -19.52
C GLY A 16 -3.90 -5.49 -19.59
N GLU A 17 -3.39 -6.50 -20.29
CA GLU A 17 -4.02 -7.82 -20.38
C GLU A 17 -4.11 -8.50 -19.02
N PHE A 18 -3.07 -8.42 -18.19
CA PHE A 18 -3.10 -8.98 -16.85
C PHE A 18 -4.23 -8.36 -16.02
N LEU A 19 -4.31 -7.04 -15.96
CA LEU A 19 -5.32 -6.33 -15.17
C LEU A 19 -6.75 -6.64 -15.66
N LEU A 20 -6.95 -6.71 -16.98
CA LEU A 20 -8.24 -7.08 -17.55
C LEU A 20 -8.63 -8.53 -17.23
N ASN A 21 -7.70 -9.47 -17.38
CA ASN A 21 -7.95 -10.90 -17.18
C ASN A 21 -8.12 -11.28 -15.70
N THR A 22 -7.62 -10.45 -14.79
CA THR A 22 -7.73 -10.66 -13.33
C THR A 22 -8.80 -9.77 -12.69
N SER A 23 -9.68 -9.18 -13.50
CA SER A 23 -10.88 -8.46 -13.06
C SER A 23 -12.14 -9.28 -13.35
N GLY A 24 -13.25 -8.97 -12.69
CA GLY A 24 -14.51 -9.69 -12.88
C GLY A 24 -14.35 -11.17 -12.56
N SER A 25 -14.75 -12.08 -13.45
CA SER A 25 -14.68 -13.53 -13.20
C SER A 25 -13.28 -14.08 -12.94
N GLY A 26 -12.22 -13.38 -13.39
CA GLY A 26 -10.84 -13.78 -13.15
C GLY A 26 -10.23 -13.23 -11.85
N PHE A 27 -10.98 -12.43 -11.10
CA PHE A 27 -10.49 -11.84 -9.86
C PHE A 27 -10.29 -12.88 -8.76
N TYR A 28 -9.17 -12.74 -8.08
CA TYR A 28 -8.78 -13.53 -6.92
C TYR A 28 -8.07 -12.64 -5.90
N ALA A 29 -7.94 -13.11 -4.67
CA ALA A 29 -7.10 -12.44 -3.69
C ALA A 29 -6.53 -13.45 -2.71
N ASP A 30 -5.43 -13.12 -2.07
CA ASP A 30 -4.93 -13.86 -0.92
C ASP A 30 -5.22 -13.06 0.34
N VAL A 31 -5.99 -13.64 1.24
CA VAL A 31 -6.60 -12.97 2.39
C VAL A 31 -5.96 -13.46 3.67
N GLN A 32 -5.54 -12.52 4.52
CA GLN A 32 -5.13 -12.78 5.90
C GLN A 32 -6.04 -12.03 6.85
N ILE A 33 -6.41 -12.68 7.94
CA ILE A 33 -7.23 -12.12 9.00
C ILE A 33 -6.44 -12.22 10.30
N GLN A 34 -6.20 -11.10 10.96
CA GLN A 34 -5.47 -11.00 12.21
C GLN A 34 -6.35 -10.37 13.27
N LYS A 35 -6.59 -11.09 14.36
CA LYS A 35 -7.22 -10.50 15.55
C LYS A 35 -6.17 -9.66 16.26
N ILE A 36 -6.36 -8.34 16.26
CA ILE A 36 -5.44 -7.39 16.91
C ILE A 36 -5.71 -7.37 18.41
N ASN A 37 -6.97 -7.26 18.78
CA ASN A 37 -7.46 -7.41 20.16
C ASN A 37 -8.94 -7.85 20.14
N ASP A 38 -9.65 -7.78 21.26
CA ASP A 38 -11.05 -8.19 21.34
C ASP A 38 -12.03 -7.29 20.56
N GLU A 39 -11.61 -6.08 20.21
CA GLU A 39 -12.44 -5.06 19.55
C GLU A 39 -12.06 -4.80 18.09
N ILE A 40 -10.87 -5.25 17.67
CA ILE A 40 -10.29 -4.93 16.36
C ILE A 40 -9.83 -6.20 15.64
N THR A 41 -10.34 -6.37 14.42
CA THR A 41 -9.83 -7.36 13.46
C THR A 41 -9.23 -6.64 12.25
N LEU A 42 -7.99 -6.99 11.91
CA LEU A 42 -7.28 -6.50 10.73
C LEU A 42 -7.38 -7.52 9.60
N TYR A 43 -7.86 -7.07 8.45
CA TYR A 43 -7.86 -7.83 7.21
C TYR A 43 -6.77 -7.29 6.29
N CYS A 44 -6.07 -8.19 5.61
CA CYS A 44 -5.17 -7.89 4.50
C CYS A 44 -5.66 -8.63 3.27
N PHE A 45 -5.93 -7.88 2.20
CA PHE A 45 -6.35 -8.41 0.92
C PHE A 45 -5.27 -8.15 -0.11
N GLN A 46 -4.52 -9.19 -0.46
CA GLN A 46 -3.52 -9.14 -1.52
C GLN A 46 -4.22 -9.40 -2.85
N THR A 47 -4.46 -8.35 -3.63
CA THR A 47 -5.17 -8.45 -4.92
C THR A 47 -4.32 -9.18 -5.99
N PRO A 48 -4.84 -9.49 -7.19
CA PRO A 48 -4.09 -10.23 -8.22
C PRO A 48 -2.79 -9.55 -8.65
N GLY A 49 -2.78 -8.22 -8.67
CA GLY A 49 -1.61 -7.41 -8.97
C GLY A 49 -1.70 -6.07 -8.25
N GLY A 50 -0.54 -5.47 -7.98
CA GLY A 50 -0.42 -4.24 -7.21
C GLY A 50 -0.43 -4.46 -5.70
N GLY A 51 -0.64 -3.37 -4.96
CA GLY A 51 -0.67 -3.28 -3.52
C GLY A 51 -1.84 -3.97 -2.82
N SER A 52 -1.61 -4.26 -1.55
CA SER A 52 -2.56 -4.83 -0.60
C SER A 52 -3.55 -3.77 -0.10
N ILE A 53 -4.79 -4.21 0.16
CA ILE A 53 -5.81 -3.40 0.82
C ILE A 53 -5.94 -3.87 2.26
N TYR A 54 -5.86 -2.95 3.22
CA TYR A 54 -6.04 -3.27 4.63
C TYR A 54 -7.34 -2.68 5.17
N LEU A 55 -8.06 -3.46 5.97
CA LEU A 55 -9.27 -3.02 6.66
C LEU A 55 -9.20 -3.35 8.14
N PHE A 56 -9.27 -2.32 8.97
CA PHE A 56 -9.58 -2.46 10.40
C PHE A 56 -11.10 -2.51 10.55
N ASP A 57 -11.64 -3.65 10.94
CA ASP A 57 -13.03 -3.77 11.37
C ASP A 57 -13.10 -3.62 12.89
N THR A 58 -13.86 -2.64 13.33
CA THR A 58 -14.08 -2.29 14.73
C THR A 58 -15.56 -2.16 15.00
N ALA A 59 -16.00 -2.15 16.27
CA ALA A 59 -17.41 -1.92 16.59
C ALA A 59 -17.93 -0.58 16.01
N ASP A 60 -17.10 0.47 16.07
CA ASP A 60 -17.51 1.81 15.69
C ASP A 60 -17.52 2.03 14.18
N GLY A 61 -16.88 1.18 13.38
CA GLY A 61 -16.83 1.27 11.92
C GLY A 61 -15.54 0.73 11.32
N ILE A 62 -15.40 0.86 10.00
CA ILE A 62 -14.24 0.36 9.25
C ILE A 62 -13.28 1.50 8.94
N VAL A 63 -11.98 1.25 9.12
CA VAL A 63 -10.90 2.13 8.62
C VAL A 63 -10.11 1.37 7.57
N MET A 64 -9.85 2.02 6.44
CA MET A 64 -9.15 1.43 5.31
C MET A 64 -7.76 2.05 5.16
N VAL A 65 -6.73 1.23 4.95
CA VAL A 65 -5.39 1.69 4.56
C VAL A 65 -5.14 1.20 3.15
N ASP A 66 -4.98 2.17 2.23
CA ASP A 66 -4.95 1.98 0.78
C ASP A 66 -6.18 1.28 0.19
N THR A 67 -6.30 1.31 -1.13
CA THR A 67 -7.54 1.03 -1.85
C THR A 67 -7.37 0.07 -3.02
N GLY A 68 -6.14 -0.30 -3.39
CA GLY A 68 -5.89 -1.14 -4.55
C GLY A 68 -5.99 -0.34 -5.86
N TYR A 69 -5.84 -1.05 -6.97
CA TYR A 69 -6.16 -0.53 -8.30
C TYR A 69 -7.67 -0.26 -8.46
N GLY A 70 -8.00 0.79 -9.22
CA GLY A 70 -9.39 1.17 -9.51
C GLY A 70 -10.18 0.11 -10.26
N ILE A 71 -9.54 -0.67 -11.13
CA ILE A 71 -10.16 -1.74 -11.92
C ILE A 71 -10.73 -2.84 -11.03
N TYR A 72 -10.13 -3.10 -9.87
CA TYR A 72 -10.59 -4.08 -8.90
C TYR A 72 -11.64 -3.53 -7.92
N ALA A 73 -12.03 -2.25 -7.99
CA ALA A 73 -12.88 -1.63 -6.97
C ALA A 73 -14.23 -2.37 -6.76
N ALA A 74 -14.85 -2.85 -7.84
CA ALA A 74 -16.10 -3.61 -7.75
C ALA A 74 -15.89 -5.02 -7.18
N ASP A 75 -14.83 -5.69 -7.64
CA ASP A 75 -14.47 -7.03 -7.19
C ASP A 75 -14.06 -7.05 -5.71
N ALA A 76 -13.28 -6.07 -5.28
CA ALA A 76 -12.88 -5.88 -3.90
C ALA A 76 -14.09 -5.66 -2.99
N LYS A 77 -15.06 -4.81 -3.39
CA LYS A 77 -16.30 -4.63 -2.62
C LYS A 77 -17.12 -5.91 -2.48
N ARG A 78 -17.17 -6.75 -3.53
CA ARG A 78 -17.82 -8.07 -3.46
C ARG A 78 -17.07 -8.99 -2.50
N MET A 79 -15.75 -9.05 -2.61
CA MET A 79 -14.90 -9.84 -1.70
C MET A 79 -15.07 -9.39 -0.24
N PHE A 80 -15.05 -8.08 0.05
CA PHE A 80 -15.26 -7.57 1.42
C PHE A 80 -16.58 -8.07 2.00
N LYS A 81 -17.67 -8.01 1.21
CA LYS A 81 -18.97 -8.54 1.61
C LYS A 81 -18.94 -10.04 1.89
N ASP A 82 -18.21 -10.82 1.08
CA ASP A 82 -18.07 -12.27 1.28
C ASP A 82 -17.34 -12.62 2.60
N TYR A 83 -16.45 -11.74 3.07
CA TYR A 83 -15.81 -11.82 4.39
C TYR A 83 -16.62 -11.16 5.52
N GLY A 84 -17.87 -10.75 5.25
CA GLY A 84 -18.78 -10.17 6.24
C GLY A 84 -18.54 -8.68 6.54
N LEU A 85 -17.69 -8.00 5.76
CA LEU A 85 -17.39 -6.58 5.94
C LEU A 85 -18.45 -5.72 5.26
N ASP A 86 -19.18 -4.96 6.07
CA ASP A 86 -20.12 -3.95 5.58
C ASP A 86 -19.42 -2.62 5.33
N ILE A 87 -19.00 -2.40 4.08
CA ILE A 87 -18.31 -1.19 3.63
C ILE A 87 -19.14 0.09 3.78
N SER A 88 -20.46 0.01 3.98
CA SER A 88 -21.25 1.21 4.33
C SER A 88 -20.83 1.83 5.67
N ARG A 89 -20.15 1.06 6.53
CA ARG A 89 -19.56 1.48 7.80
C ARG A 89 -18.16 2.08 7.66
N LEU A 90 -17.62 2.19 6.44
CA LEU A 90 -16.32 2.81 6.19
C LEU A 90 -16.35 4.26 6.67
N LYS A 91 -15.45 4.59 7.60
CA LYS A 91 -15.35 5.93 8.17
C LYS A 91 -14.44 6.84 7.37
N PHE A 92 -13.27 6.35 7.05
CA PHE A 92 -12.25 7.06 6.31
C PHE A 92 -11.20 6.10 5.75
N ILE A 93 -10.41 6.63 4.82
CA ILE A 93 -9.27 5.96 4.20
C ILE A 93 -8.00 6.69 4.63
N ILE A 94 -6.94 5.97 4.94
CA ILE A 94 -5.57 6.50 5.01
C ILE A 94 -4.87 6.04 3.74
N VAL A 95 -4.45 6.98 2.91
CA VAL A 95 -3.69 6.71 1.68
C VAL A 95 -2.22 6.86 2.01
N THR A 96 -1.46 5.77 1.86
CA THR A 96 -0.03 5.76 2.19
C THR A 96 0.76 6.56 1.18
N HIS A 97 0.47 6.41 -0.12
CA HIS A 97 1.12 7.11 -1.20
C HIS A 97 0.27 7.07 -2.49
N ALA A 98 0.76 7.70 -3.55
CA ALA A 98 -0.02 8.08 -4.73
C ALA A 98 0.05 7.07 -5.89
N ASP A 99 0.78 5.97 -5.74
CA ASP A 99 0.81 4.94 -6.78
C ASP A 99 -0.58 4.35 -7.01
N ALA A 100 -0.81 3.94 -8.26
CA ALA A 100 -2.15 3.64 -8.75
C ALA A 100 -2.79 2.44 -8.06
N ASP A 101 -1.98 1.53 -7.52
CA ASP A 101 -2.40 0.39 -6.73
C ASP A 101 -2.61 0.67 -5.25
N HIS A 102 -2.29 1.86 -4.78
CA HIS A 102 -2.53 2.25 -3.38
C HIS A 102 -3.72 3.18 -3.27
N CYS A 103 -3.81 4.18 -4.15
CA CYS A 103 -4.89 5.16 -4.10
C CYS A 103 -5.95 4.98 -5.21
N GLY A 104 -5.77 4.03 -6.14
CA GLY A 104 -6.52 4.01 -7.39
C GLY A 104 -7.99 3.67 -7.32
N ALA A 105 -8.49 3.11 -6.23
CA ALA A 105 -9.92 2.89 -6.03
C ALA A 105 -10.57 3.91 -5.07
N GLY A 106 -9.83 4.91 -4.57
CA GLY A 106 -10.33 5.87 -3.57
C GLY A 106 -11.63 6.58 -3.98
N GLY A 107 -11.78 6.92 -5.26
CA GLY A 107 -12.96 7.57 -5.82
C GLY A 107 -14.23 6.72 -5.81
N ALA A 108 -14.11 5.42 -5.52
CA ALA A 108 -15.24 4.51 -5.31
C ALA A 108 -15.91 4.65 -3.94
N TYR A 109 -15.34 5.46 -3.02
CA TYR A 109 -15.82 5.66 -1.67
C TYR A 109 -16.11 7.14 -1.41
N ASP A 110 -17.25 7.44 -0.78
CA ASP A 110 -17.65 8.82 -0.45
C ASP A 110 -17.40 9.14 1.03
N VAL A 111 -16.15 8.95 1.46
CA VAL A 111 -15.68 9.13 2.83
C VAL A 111 -14.40 9.99 2.84
N PRO A 112 -14.04 10.63 3.97
CA PRO A 112 -12.75 11.30 4.08
C PRO A 112 -11.56 10.39 3.72
N ALA A 113 -10.62 10.93 2.95
CA ALA A 113 -9.36 10.26 2.62
C ALA A 113 -8.19 11.12 3.10
N TYR A 114 -7.46 10.61 4.08
CA TYR A 114 -6.32 11.27 4.69
C TYR A 114 -5.04 10.89 3.97
N MET A 115 -4.23 11.89 3.62
CA MET A 115 -2.96 11.69 2.90
C MET A 115 -1.97 12.82 3.19
N HIS A 116 -0.72 12.64 2.79
CA HIS A 116 0.27 13.70 2.83
C HIS A 116 0.05 14.72 1.69
N PRO A 117 0.36 16.02 1.87
CA PRO A 117 0.31 17.01 0.78
C PRO A 117 1.08 16.58 -0.48
N GLY A 118 2.25 15.96 -0.32
CA GLY A 118 3.04 15.43 -1.44
C GLY A 118 2.33 14.33 -2.24
N THR A 119 1.58 13.45 -1.57
CA THR A 119 0.72 12.45 -2.23
C THR A 119 -0.31 13.12 -3.13
N LEU A 120 -0.95 14.19 -2.65
CA LEU A 120 -1.94 14.94 -3.41
C LEU A 120 -1.33 15.62 -4.64
N GLU A 121 -0.13 16.19 -4.53
CA GLU A 121 0.54 16.82 -5.67
C GLU A 121 0.92 15.80 -6.75
N ILE A 122 1.37 14.60 -6.36
CA ILE A 122 1.59 13.49 -7.30
C ILE A 122 0.29 13.11 -8.01
N ILE A 123 -0.81 12.99 -7.25
CA ILE A 123 -2.14 12.68 -7.81
C ILE A 123 -2.53 13.74 -8.86
N ARG A 124 -2.38 15.02 -8.53
CA ARG A 124 -2.76 16.15 -9.40
C ARG A 124 -1.91 16.26 -10.66
N CYS A 125 -0.60 16.05 -10.54
CA CYS A 125 0.30 16.19 -11.68
C CYS A 125 0.44 14.92 -12.53
N GLY A 126 -0.02 13.77 -12.03
CA GLY A 126 0.07 12.48 -12.72
C GLY A 126 1.52 12.04 -12.95
N ASN A 127 2.40 12.29 -11.98
CA ASN A 127 3.81 11.95 -12.07
C ASN A 127 4.30 11.38 -10.73
N ARG A 128 4.50 10.06 -10.67
CA ARG A 128 4.93 9.36 -9.44
C ARG A 128 6.27 9.85 -8.88
N ALA A 129 7.09 10.46 -9.72
CA ALA A 129 8.42 10.97 -9.37
C ALA A 129 8.41 12.45 -8.94
N TRP A 130 7.25 13.10 -8.83
CA TRP A 130 7.18 14.47 -8.33
C TRP A 130 7.83 14.61 -6.95
N GLY A 131 8.60 15.67 -6.74
CA GLY A 131 9.33 15.92 -5.50
C GLY A 131 10.62 15.10 -5.34
N SER A 132 11.05 14.34 -6.36
CA SER A 132 12.26 13.52 -6.33
C SER A 132 13.35 14.00 -7.30
N ILE A 133 14.54 13.41 -7.19
CA ILE A 133 15.66 13.62 -8.13
C ILE A 133 15.33 13.15 -9.56
N HIS A 134 14.26 12.38 -9.74
CA HIS A 134 13.79 11.86 -11.02
C HIS A 134 12.50 12.50 -11.52
N GLU A 135 12.04 13.61 -10.92
CA GLU A 135 10.80 14.31 -11.31
C GLU A 135 10.73 14.64 -12.82
N SER A 136 11.86 15.03 -13.41
CA SER A 136 11.95 15.39 -14.84
C SER A 136 12.01 14.18 -15.78
N SER A 137 12.01 12.96 -15.26
CA SER A 137 12.07 11.73 -16.05
C SER A 137 10.80 11.56 -16.88
N THR A 138 10.97 11.55 -18.20
CA THR A 138 9.85 11.23 -19.11
C THR A 138 9.37 9.80 -18.92
N LEU A 139 10.27 8.87 -18.55
CA LEU A 139 9.94 7.47 -18.35
C LEU A 139 8.95 7.30 -17.18
N GLU A 140 9.19 7.98 -16.08
CA GLU A 140 8.30 7.97 -14.90
C GLU A 140 6.90 8.47 -15.24
N LYS A 141 6.83 9.58 -16.01
CA LYS A 141 5.55 10.15 -16.43
C LYS A 141 4.79 9.25 -17.41
N VAL A 142 5.50 8.61 -18.35
CA VAL A 142 4.90 7.65 -19.30
C VAL A 142 4.37 6.42 -18.55
N TYR A 143 5.17 5.85 -17.65
CA TYR A 143 4.74 4.73 -16.82
C TYR A 143 3.52 5.10 -15.97
N THR A 144 3.57 6.23 -15.26
CA THR A 144 2.46 6.72 -14.41
C THR A 144 1.17 6.87 -15.23
N THR A 145 1.26 7.47 -16.42
CA THR A 145 0.11 7.65 -17.31
C THR A 145 -0.46 6.31 -17.78
N MET A 146 0.42 5.38 -18.17
CA MET A 146 0.03 4.06 -18.65
C MET A 146 -0.65 3.23 -17.56
N ILE A 147 -0.02 3.11 -16.39
CA ILE A 147 -0.59 2.31 -15.31
C ILE A 147 -1.89 2.95 -14.81
N ALA A 148 -1.97 4.28 -14.76
CA ALA A 148 -3.20 4.98 -14.41
C ALA A 148 -4.35 4.64 -15.37
N TYR A 149 -4.06 4.55 -16.67
CA TYR A 149 -5.06 4.20 -17.67
C TYR A 149 -5.51 2.73 -17.55
N PHE A 150 -4.58 1.77 -17.54
CA PHE A 150 -4.93 0.33 -17.49
C PHE A 150 -5.57 -0.09 -16.17
N SER A 151 -5.19 0.53 -15.06
CA SER A 151 -5.76 0.22 -13.74
C SER A 151 -7.04 0.98 -13.42
N HIS A 152 -7.58 1.77 -14.37
CA HIS A 152 -8.72 2.66 -14.13
C HIS A 152 -8.52 3.56 -12.90
N TRP A 153 -7.34 4.16 -12.78
CA TRP A 153 -6.95 4.98 -11.64
C TRP A 153 -7.96 6.08 -11.37
N ASN A 154 -8.59 5.98 -10.20
CA ASN A 154 -9.69 6.80 -9.75
C ASN A 154 -9.44 7.14 -8.26
N PRO A 155 -8.51 8.07 -7.96
CA PRO A 155 -8.21 8.49 -6.61
C PRO A 155 -9.41 9.17 -5.93
N SER A 156 -9.32 9.35 -4.62
CA SER A 156 -10.38 9.99 -3.82
C SER A 156 -10.76 11.36 -4.37
N LYS A 157 -12.06 11.65 -4.40
CA LYS A 157 -12.59 12.94 -4.89
C LYS A 157 -12.02 14.08 -4.05
N GLU A 158 -11.61 15.18 -4.67
CA GLU A 158 -11.05 16.37 -4.00
C GLU A 158 -11.86 16.83 -2.77
N LYS A 159 -13.20 16.82 -2.83
CA LYS A 159 -14.07 17.17 -1.70
C LYS A 159 -13.85 16.32 -0.43
N ASN A 160 -13.36 15.10 -0.60
CA ASN A 160 -13.15 14.11 0.45
C ASN A 160 -11.71 14.11 0.97
N ILE A 161 -10.78 14.78 0.29
CA ILE A 161 -9.37 14.76 0.68
C ILE A 161 -9.17 15.58 1.97
N ARG A 162 -8.39 15.02 2.89
CA ARG A 162 -7.93 15.64 4.14
C ARG A 162 -6.42 15.47 4.19
N LEU A 163 -5.72 16.52 4.58
CA LEU A 163 -4.26 16.52 4.58
C LEU A 163 -3.73 16.40 6.01
N PHE A 164 -2.73 15.55 6.19
CA PHE A 164 -1.85 15.62 7.35
C PHE A 164 -0.92 16.84 7.24
N PRO A 165 -0.27 17.25 8.34
CA PRO A 165 0.84 18.20 8.27
C PRO A 165 1.91 17.76 7.27
N GLU A 166 2.59 18.73 6.67
CA GLU A 166 3.65 18.48 5.68
C GLU A 166 4.94 17.97 6.31
N ASP A 167 5.21 18.33 7.57
CA ASP A 167 6.39 17.86 8.30
C ASP A 167 6.15 17.98 9.82
N SER A 168 7.07 17.43 10.60
CA SER A 168 7.07 17.52 12.06
C SER A 168 8.49 17.45 12.64
N ALA A 169 8.73 18.25 13.68
CA ALA A 169 9.95 18.16 14.47
C ALA A 169 9.93 16.98 15.47
N GLU A 170 8.73 16.50 15.84
CA GLU A 170 8.59 15.31 16.67
C GLU A 170 8.88 14.07 15.83
N ARG A 171 9.51 13.05 16.42
CA ARG A 171 9.88 11.83 15.71
C ARG A 171 9.55 10.58 16.53
N ILE A 172 9.16 9.52 15.82
CA ILE A 172 9.11 8.16 16.35
C ILE A 172 10.14 7.33 15.56
N GLY A 173 11.12 6.77 16.27
CA GLY A 173 12.32 6.21 15.64
C GLY A 173 13.00 7.26 14.76
N ASN A 174 13.21 6.92 13.49
CA ASN A 174 13.84 7.80 12.49
C ASN A 174 12.86 8.56 11.59
N PHE A 175 11.56 8.58 11.90
CA PHE A 175 10.53 9.19 11.05
C PHE A 175 9.85 10.37 11.76
N PRO A 176 9.59 11.49 11.06
CA PRO A 176 8.73 12.58 11.57
C PRO A 176 7.33 12.06 11.94
N HIS A 177 6.81 12.48 13.09
CA HIS A 177 5.48 12.15 13.58
C HIS A 177 4.48 13.26 13.19
N LEU A 178 3.62 12.99 12.22
CA LEU A 178 2.71 14.00 11.66
C LEU A 178 1.42 14.14 12.45
N ALA A 179 0.85 13.02 12.92
CA ALA A 179 -0.41 12.99 13.65
C ALA A 179 -0.63 11.62 14.30
N THR A 180 -1.51 11.57 15.30
CA THR A 180 -2.08 10.33 15.82
C THR A 180 -3.55 10.24 15.40
N VAL A 181 -3.95 9.10 14.87
CA VAL A 181 -5.32 8.82 14.41
C VAL A 181 -5.89 7.65 15.22
N PRO A 182 -7.05 7.81 15.88
CA PRO A 182 -7.67 6.71 16.61
C PRO A 182 -8.34 5.72 15.64
N VAL A 183 -8.13 4.43 15.87
CA VAL A 183 -8.78 3.32 15.16
C VAL A 183 -9.36 2.35 16.19
N GLY A 184 -10.66 2.42 16.45
CA GLY A 184 -11.25 1.68 17.58
C GLY A 184 -10.63 2.13 18.90
N ASN A 185 -10.07 1.20 19.66
CA ASN A 185 -9.41 1.45 20.94
C ASN A 185 -7.87 1.56 20.87
N ILE A 186 -7.28 1.69 19.66
CA ILE A 186 -5.83 1.86 19.48
C ILE A 186 -5.49 3.21 18.85
N ASP A 187 -4.29 3.68 19.15
CA ASP A 187 -3.72 4.90 18.57
C ASP A 187 -2.74 4.56 17.43
N VAL A 188 -3.04 5.05 16.23
CA VAL A 188 -2.20 4.86 15.04
C VAL A 188 -1.44 6.14 14.75
N ASN A 189 -0.12 6.13 14.95
CA ASN A 189 0.77 7.23 14.63
C ASN A 189 1.07 7.25 13.14
N ILE A 190 0.89 8.41 12.52
CA ILE A 190 1.15 8.69 11.12
C ILE A 190 2.55 9.28 11.02
N LEU A 191 3.44 8.55 10.35
CA LEU A 191 4.85 8.89 10.22
C LEU A 191 5.16 9.22 8.77
N LEU A 192 6.02 10.20 8.53
CA LEU A 192 6.50 10.56 7.20
C LEU A 192 7.74 9.73 6.84
N SER A 193 7.74 9.06 5.69
CA SER A 193 8.96 8.43 5.16
C SER A 193 9.91 9.50 4.60
N ASP A 194 11.20 9.16 4.39
CA ASP A 194 12.17 10.12 3.84
C ASP A 194 11.88 10.48 2.35
N GLY A 195 10.99 9.77 1.66
CA GLY A 195 10.58 9.97 0.27
C GLY A 195 11.32 9.13 -0.77
N GLY A 196 11.94 8.02 -0.38
CA GLY A 196 12.78 7.20 -1.27
C GLY A 196 11.99 6.37 -2.27
N HIS A 197 10.92 5.72 -1.83
CA HIS A 197 9.97 5.08 -2.74
C HIS A 197 9.15 6.14 -3.50
N GLN A 198 8.53 7.06 -2.76
CA GLN A 198 7.78 8.17 -3.31
C GLN A 198 7.71 9.32 -2.30
N PHE A 199 7.79 10.56 -2.78
CA PHE A 199 7.67 11.73 -1.93
C PHE A 199 6.29 11.78 -1.25
N GLY A 200 6.29 12.01 0.07
CA GLY A 200 5.06 12.04 0.87
C GLY A 200 4.50 10.68 1.25
N GLN A 201 5.25 9.58 1.06
CA GLN A 201 4.82 8.27 1.56
C GLN A 201 4.69 8.27 3.10
N LEU A 202 3.61 7.66 3.57
CA LEU A 202 3.31 7.49 4.99
C LEU A 202 3.65 6.08 5.47
N ILE A 203 4.15 6.01 6.71
CA ILE A 203 4.30 4.80 7.53
C ILE A 203 3.33 4.93 8.69
N LEU A 204 2.62 3.87 9.05
CA LEU A 204 1.68 3.89 10.19
C LEU A 204 2.23 2.98 11.29
N TYR A 205 2.22 3.45 12.54
CA TYR A 205 2.77 2.71 13.68
C TYR A 205 1.86 2.79 14.90
N SER A 206 1.53 1.65 15.48
CA SER A 206 0.81 1.56 16.76
C SER A 206 1.62 0.66 17.71
N GLU A 207 2.10 1.27 18.79
CA GLU A 207 2.92 0.58 19.79
C GLU A 207 2.08 -0.34 20.68
N ASP A 208 0.88 0.10 21.04
CA ASP A 208 -0.07 -0.65 21.86
C ASP A 208 -0.60 -1.90 21.14
N ALA A 209 -0.78 -1.82 19.82
CA ALA A 209 -1.27 -2.91 18.98
C ALA A 209 -0.17 -3.75 18.31
N ASP A 210 1.11 -3.44 18.53
CA ASP A 210 2.25 -4.08 17.86
C ASP A 210 2.11 -4.07 16.32
N LEU A 211 1.74 -2.93 15.73
CA LEU A 211 1.51 -2.78 14.29
C LEU A 211 2.49 -1.82 13.63
N LEU A 212 2.98 -2.18 12.44
CA LEU A 212 3.79 -1.32 11.59
C LEU A 212 3.38 -1.49 10.12
N PHE A 213 2.69 -0.51 9.55
CA PHE A 213 2.41 -0.44 8.12
C PHE A 213 3.53 0.34 7.45
N THR A 214 4.20 -0.31 6.51
CA THR A 214 5.44 0.22 5.93
C THR A 214 5.24 0.73 4.51
N ALA A 215 4.02 0.65 3.96
CA ALA A 215 3.77 0.85 2.54
C ALA A 215 4.87 0.12 1.73
N ASP A 216 5.46 0.78 0.75
CA ASP A 216 6.47 0.19 -0.11
C ASP A 216 7.91 0.30 0.43
N THR A 217 8.07 0.65 1.71
CA THR A 217 9.39 0.62 2.38
C THR A 217 9.85 -0.80 2.70
N LEU A 218 8.96 -1.66 3.21
CA LEU A 218 9.23 -3.08 3.52
C LEU A 218 8.10 -3.93 2.94
N MET A 219 8.45 -4.90 2.09
CA MET A 219 7.50 -5.72 1.36
C MET A 219 7.96 -7.17 1.36
N ASN A 220 7.01 -8.11 1.47
CA ASN A 220 7.32 -9.53 1.54
C ASN A 220 7.20 -10.21 0.18
N PHE A 221 8.12 -9.92 -0.75
CA PHE A 221 8.09 -10.49 -2.10
C PHE A 221 8.28 -12.01 -2.17
N THR A 222 8.82 -12.64 -1.12
CA THR A 222 8.95 -14.11 -1.08
C THR A 222 7.60 -14.80 -0.91
N SER A 223 6.59 -14.07 -0.42
CA SER A 223 5.22 -14.56 -0.25
C SER A 223 4.41 -14.63 -1.54
N PHE A 224 4.86 -14.00 -2.62
CA PHE A 224 4.14 -13.99 -3.88
C PHE A 224 4.05 -15.38 -4.52
N ASP A 225 2.95 -15.63 -5.24
CA ASP A 225 2.90 -16.71 -6.21
C ASP A 225 3.67 -16.33 -7.51
N SER A 226 3.69 -17.23 -8.50
CA SER A 226 4.34 -16.96 -9.79
C SER A 226 3.64 -15.85 -10.59
N SER A 227 2.31 -15.75 -10.52
CA SER A 227 1.51 -14.76 -11.23
C SER A 227 1.84 -13.35 -10.77
N ARG A 228 1.78 -13.10 -9.45
CA ARG A 228 2.12 -11.83 -8.82
C ARG A 228 3.59 -11.46 -9.02
N ARG A 229 4.52 -12.40 -8.93
CA ARG A 229 5.94 -12.12 -9.24
C ARG A 229 6.12 -11.65 -10.68
N ASN A 230 5.48 -12.32 -11.63
CA ASN A 230 5.57 -11.94 -13.05
C ASN A 230 4.98 -10.54 -13.27
N TYR A 231 3.79 -10.27 -12.73
CA TYR A 231 3.17 -8.94 -12.83
C TYR A 231 4.04 -7.84 -12.22
N ASN A 232 4.54 -8.02 -11.00
CA ASN A 232 5.35 -6.99 -10.33
C ASN A 232 6.69 -6.72 -11.05
N SER A 233 7.24 -7.70 -11.77
CA SER A 233 8.48 -7.50 -12.55
C SER A 233 8.31 -6.56 -13.75
N ILE A 234 7.07 -6.32 -14.20
CA ILE A 234 6.78 -5.42 -15.32
C ILE A 234 7.15 -3.98 -14.96
N ALA A 235 6.84 -3.53 -13.74
CA ALA A 235 7.14 -2.18 -13.30
C ALA A 235 8.65 -1.93 -13.27
N ASP A 236 9.42 -2.84 -12.67
CA ASP A 236 10.88 -2.78 -12.64
C ASP A 236 11.49 -2.73 -14.05
N PHE A 237 10.89 -3.46 -15.00
CA PHE A 237 11.31 -3.43 -16.40
C PHE A 237 11.05 -2.06 -17.04
N LEU A 238 9.87 -1.47 -16.80
CA LEU A 238 9.44 -0.23 -17.47
C LEU A 238 10.07 1.04 -16.90
N VAL A 239 10.36 1.11 -15.60
CA VAL A 239 10.94 2.32 -14.96
C VAL A 239 12.36 2.12 -14.43
N THR A 240 13.00 0.97 -14.69
CA THR A 240 14.33 0.58 -14.17
C THR A 240 14.37 0.35 -12.65
N SER A 241 13.67 1.17 -11.87
CA SER A 241 13.40 0.94 -10.45
C SER A 241 12.05 1.57 -10.10
N VAL A 242 11.29 0.90 -9.25
CA VAL A 242 10.07 1.49 -8.67
C VAL A 242 10.37 2.50 -7.56
N ASN A 243 11.62 2.64 -7.10
CA ASN A 243 11.98 3.70 -6.15
C ASN A 243 12.46 4.94 -6.89
N VAL A 244 11.84 6.09 -6.60
CA VAL A 244 12.21 7.37 -7.21
C VAL A 244 13.55 7.92 -6.69
N ASP A 245 14.02 7.42 -5.55
CA ASP A 245 15.40 7.54 -5.06
C ASP A 245 15.82 6.24 -4.33
N SER A 246 16.57 5.39 -5.02
CA SER A 246 16.96 4.06 -4.49
C SER A 246 17.89 4.11 -3.28
N GLU A 247 18.75 5.13 -3.17
CA GLU A 247 19.65 5.26 -2.01
C GLU A 247 18.86 5.68 -0.77
N LEU A 248 17.91 6.60 -0.95
CA LEU A 248 16.99 7.02 0.09
C LEU A 248 16.06 5.86 0.50
N ALA A 249 15.51 5.11 -0.46
CA ALA A 249 14.68 3.94 -0.19
C ALA A 249 15.41 2.87 0.62
N ARG A 250 16.71 2.68 0.37
CA ARG A 250 17.57 1.77 1.15
C ARG A 250 17.78 2.27 2.58
N LYS A 251 17.90 3.58 2.79
CA LYS A 251 18.00 4.19 4.13
C LYS A 251 16.68 4.06 4.88
N GLU A 252 15.56 4.36 4.24
CA GLU A 252 14.21 4.21 4.82
C GLU A 252 13.96 2.77 5.27
N ARG A 253 14.32 1.79 4.42
CA ARG A 253 14.18 0.37 4.76
C ARG A 253 14.91 0.01 6.05
N LYS A 254 16.13 0.52 6.23
CA LYS A 254 16.89 0.32 7.48
C LYS A 254 16.21 1.01 8.67
N SER A 255 15.67 2.20 8.48
CA SER A 255 14.91 2.93 9.51
C SER A 255 13.65 2.18 9.94
N ALA A 256 12.91 1.58 9.00
CA ALA A 256 11.71 0.80 9.30
C ALA A 256 12.04 -0.50 10.04
N VAL A 257 13.13 -1.20 9.66
CA VAL A 257 13.63 -2.36 10.42
C VAL A 257 14.07 -1.94 11.82
N ALA A 258 14.80 -0.82 11.95
CA ALA A 258 15.23 -0.31 13.24
C ALA A 258 14.04 -0.01 14.15
N LEU A 259 12.99 0.65 13.63
CA LEU A 259 11.77 0.93 14.41
C LEU A 259 11.10 -0.37 14.91
N ALA A 260 11.00 -1.40 14.07
CA ALA A 260 10.43 -2.69 14.48
C ALA A 260 11.28 -3.38 15.58
N LEU A 261 12.62 -3.30 15.49
CA LEU A 261 13.52 -3.87 16.50
C LEU A 261 13.53 -3.05 17.80
N GLU A 262 13.46 -1.73 17.72
CA GLU A 262 13.32 -0.83 18.87
C GLU A 262 12.01 -1.10 19.61
N HIS A 263 10.92 -1.30 18.87
CA HIS A 263 9.64 -1.73 19.43
C HIS A 263 9.80 -3.06 20.19
N GLU A 264 10.38 -4.10 19.57
CA GLU A 264 10.58 -5.40 20.22
C GLU A 264 11.44 -5.29 21.48
N ALA A 265 12.51 -4.48 21.44
CA ALA A 265 13.35 -4.24 22.61
C ALA A 265 12.59 -3.53 23.74
N LYS A 266 11.64 -2.65 23.41
CA LYS A 266 10.85 -1.87 24.37
C LYS A 266 9.68 -2.67 24.96
N THR A 267 8.93 -3.40 24.14
CA THR A 267 7.68 -4.06 24.53
C THR A 267 7.84 -5.56 24.80
N GLY A 268 8.93 -6.17 24.34
CA GLY A 268 9.11 -7.62 24.33
C GLY A 268 8.25 -8.35 23.28
N ARG A 269 7.54 -7.61 22.42
CA ARG A 269 6.63 -8.13 21.39
C ARG A 269 7.10 -7.70 20.00
N LYS A 270 6.91 -8.56 18.99
CA LYS A 270 7.25 -8.23 17.60
C LYS A 270 6.08 -7.56 16.90
N CYS A 271 6.35 -6.48 16.15
CA CYS A 271 5.35 -5.88 15.27
C CYS A 271 4.86 -6.86 14.20
N LEU A 272 3.57 -6.85 13.92
CA LEU A 272 3.04 -7.27 12.63
C LEU A 272 3.39 -6.19 11.60
N ILE A 273 4.20 -6.57 10.63
CA ILE A 273 4.62 -5.72 9.52
C ILE A 273 3.64 -5.91 8.36
N CYS A 274 2.98 -4.81 8.02
CA CYS A 274 1.98 -4.72 6.96
C CYS A 274 2.59 -3.91 5.80
N GLY A 275 3.21 -4.61 4.86
CA GLY A 275 3.81 -3.99 3.67
C GLY A 275 2.75 -3.57 2.64
N GLY A 276 3.13 -2.67 1.75
CA GLY A 276 2.30 -2.32 0.60
C GLY A 276 2.05 -3.52 -0.31
N HIS A 277 2.97 -4.49 -0.31
CA HIS A 277 2.81 -5.76 -0.99
C HIS A 277 3.23 -6.98 -0.17
N GLY A 278 2.52 -8.08 -0.45
CA GLY A 278 2.77 -9.40 0.14
C GLY A 278 2.07 -9.60 1.47
N THR A 279 2.43 -10.69 2.14
CA THR A 279 1.75 -11.10 3.37
C THR A 279 2.10 -10.23 4.57
N ILE A 280 1.16 -10.13 5.52
CA ILE A 280 1.46 -9.69 6.89
C ILE A 280 2.55 -10.59 7.44
N SER A 281 3.58 -9.95 7.99
CA SER A 281 4.84 -10.62 8.34
C SER A 281 5.37 -10.19 9.71
N LYS A 282 6.36 -10.91 10.23
CA LYS A 282 7.23 -10.48 11.35
C LYS A 282 8.68 -10.52 10.90
N LEU A 283 9.54 -9.76 11.58
CA LEU A 283 10.99 -9.95 11.43
C LEU A 283 11.41 -11.24 12.12
N ASN A 284 12.06 -12.14 11.37
CA ASN A 284 12.74 -13.29 11.94
C ASN A 284 14.10 -12.88 12.55
N SER A 285 14.82 -13.84 13.14
CA SER A 285 16.13 -13.59 13.77
C SER A 285 17.22 -13.11 12.79
N GLU A 286 17.02 -13.29 11.49
CA GLU A 286 17.93 -12.81 10.43
C GLU A 286 17.52 -11.42 9.89
N GLY A 287 16.47 -10.80 10.45
CA GLY A 287 15.94 -9.53 9.97
C GLY A 287 15.17 -9.63 8.65
N LYS A 288 14.71 -10.83 8.26
CA LYS A 288 13.87 -11.04 7.08
C LYS A 288 12.39 -11.12 7.46
N LEU A 289 11.53 -10.77 6.52
CA LEU A 289 10.08 -10.90 6.68
C LEU A 289 9.65 -12.37 6.57
N GLU A 290 8.92 -12.83 7.57
CA GLU A 290 8.31 -14.16 7.62
C GLU A 290 6.80 -14.01 7.76
N THR A 291 6.03 -14.65 6.87
CA THR A 291 4.57 -14.63 6.86
C THR A 291 3.99 -15.07 8.20
N VAL A 292 2.98 -14.35 8.69
CA VAL A 292 2.25 -14.70 9.92
C VAL A 292 0.84 -15.19 9.60
N GLY A 293 0.44 -16.26 10.28
CA GLY A 293 -0.91 -16.82 10.17
C GLY A 293 -1.17 -17.55 8.85
N SER A 294 -2.42 -17.94 8.64
CA SER A 294 -2.86 -18.58 7.41
C SER A 294 -3.18 -17.56 6.33
N VAL A 295 -2.90 -17.93 5.08
CA VAL A 295 -3.31 -17.19 3.89
C VAL A 295 -4.42 -17.99 3.20
N GLU A 296 -5.60 -17.40 3.07
CA GLU A 296 -6.74 -18.00 2.37
C GLU A 296 -6.78 -17.48 0.93
N HIS A 297 -6.94 -18.39 -0.03
CA HIS A 297 -7.10 -18.01 -1.43
C HIS A 297 -8.58 -17.78 -1.76
N TYR A 298 -8.93 -16.53 -2.02
CA TYR A 298 -10.25 -16.10 -2.45
C TYR A 298 -10.35 -16.12 -3.97
N THR A 299 -11.44 -16.67 -4.48
CA THR A 299 -11.96 -16.41 -5.82
C THR A 299 -13.44 -16.08 -5.69
N HIS A 300 -13.98 -15.34 -6.66
CA HIS A 300 -15.42 -15.19 -6.74
C HIS A 300 -16.08 -16.57 -6.83
N LYS A 301 -16.92 -16.91 -5.84
CA LYS A 301 -17.73 -18.13 -5.91
C LYS A 301 -18.54 -18.10 -7.21
N ALA A 302 -18.45 -19.20 -7.97
CA ALA A 302 -19.25 -19.44 -9.17
C ALA A 302 -20.74 -19.53 -8.84
#